data_AF-D5SMC2-F1
#
_entry.id   AF-D5SMC2-F1
#
_cell.length_a   1.000
_cell.length_b   1.000
_cell.length_c   1.000
_cell.angle_alpha   90.00
_cell.angle_beta   90.00
_cell.angle_gamma   90.00
#
_symmetry.space_group_name_H-M   'P 1'
#
loop_
_entity.id
_entity.type
_entity.pdbx_description
1 polymer ?
#
loop_
_entity_poly.entity_id
_entity_poly.type
_entity_poly.pdbx_seq_one_letter_code
_entity_poly.pdbx_strand_id
1 'polypeptide(L)'
;MRRMTDTHPVLVRHWHGEHPFALTVLALPPERLAEAEEHALAALGGQRLPDSWEDADPLLRRRLVGWCRNIPTEGLWHLTDEDSGTTEAEAHHRLLERTAQEWEFGRGPTAGAALPGLLALVRLSALVCRMPPDIWLDADEDLLDIYDRYTVG
;
A
#
# COMPACT_ATOMS: atom_id res chain seq x y z
N MET A 1 -6.00 6.30 -34.83
CA MET A 1 -5.16 5.38 -34.03
C MET A 1 -4.40 6.20 -33.00
N ARG A 2 -4.88 6.26 -31.76
CA ARG A 2 -4.12 6.83 -30.62
C ARG A 2 -3.06 5.78 -30.25
N ARG A 3 -1.76 6.13 -30.32
CA ARG A 3 -0.76 5.40 -29.54
C ARG A 3 -1.09 5.70 -28.08
N MET A 4 -1.74 4.76 -27.39
CA MET A 4 -1.62 4.72 -25.93
C MET A 4 -0.15 4.43 -25.68
N THR A 5 0.59 5.41 -25.17
CA THR A 5 1.83 5.13 -24.48
C THR A 5 1.47 4.16 -23.36
N ASP A 6 1.98 2.93 -23.45
CA ASP A 6 1.97 1.97 -22.34
C ASP A 6 2.87 2.55 -21.23
N THR A 7 2.36 3.55 -20.53
CA THR A 7 3.05 4.10 -19.37
C THR A 7 2.73 3.17 -18.22
N HIS A 8 3.68 2.30 -17.87
CA HIS A 8 3.55 1.46 -16.70
C HIS A 8 3.40 2.33 -15.44
N PRO A 9 2.55 1.92 -14.48
CA PRO A 9 2.45 2.64 -13.22
C PRO A 9 3.74 2.59 -12.44
N VAL A 10 3.91 3.60 -11.60
CA VAL A 10 5.02 3.68 -10.66
C VAL A 10 4.64 2.93 -9.40
N LEU A 11 5.52 2.05 -8.95
CA LEU A 11 5.28 1.22 -7.78
C LEU A 11 5.98 1.79 -6.55
N VAL A 12 5.27 1.91 -5.44
CA VAL A 12 5.83 2.16 -4.11
C VAL A 12 5.65 0.89 -3.29
N ARG A 13 6.73 0.40 -2.67
CA ARG A 13 6.74 -0.89 -1.98
C ARG A 13 7.10 -0.74 -0.52
N HIS A 14 6.50 -1.57 0.31
CA HIS A 14 6.86 -1.72 1.71
C HIS A 14 7.02 -3.19 2.07
N TRP A 15 8.17 -3.50 2.66
CA TRP A 15 8.49 -4.80 3.23
C TRP A 15 8.25 -4.81 4.75
N HIS A 16 7.55 -5.83 5.23
CA HIS A 16 7.42 -6.17 6.64
C HIS A 16 8.32 -7.38 6.95
N GLY A 17 9.40 -7.14 7.69
CA GLY A 17 10.44 -8.14 7.99
C GLY A 17 10.17 -8.97 9.26
N GLU A 18 8.96 -8.95 9.81
CA GLU A 18 8.56 -9.81 10.93
C GLU A 18 7.54 -10.82 10.43
N HIS A 19 7.50 -12.01 11.04
CA HIS A 19 6.57 -13.07 10.63
C HIS A 19 5.14 -12.76 11.11
N PRO A 20 4.09 -12.96 10.27
CA PRO A 20 4.16 -13.38 8.86
C PRO A 20 4.78 -12.28 7.99
N PHE A 21 5.75 -12.66 7.15
CA PHE A 21 6.43 -11.70 6.29
C PHE A 21 5.43 -11.14 5.27
N ALA A 22 5.56 -9.87 4.92
CA ALA A 22 4.62 -9.27 3.97
C ALA A 22 5.26 -8.25 3.03
N LEU A 23 4.72 -8.20 1.81
CA LEU A 23 5.03 -7.19 0.82
C LEU A 23 3.75 -6.44 0.44
N THR A 24 3.76 -5.14 0.68
CA THR A 24 2.68 -4.23 0.25
C THR A 24 3.17 -3.39 -0.91
N VAL A 25 2.37 -3.29 -1.97
CA VAL A 25 2.68 -2.57 -3.19
C VAL A 25 1.54 -1.63 -3.53
N LEU A 26 1.86 -0.36 -3.69
CA LEU A 26 0.96 0.69 -4.15
C LEU A 26 1.33 1.05 -5.59
N ALA A 27 0.37 1.02 -6.51
CA ALA A 27 0.55 1.44 -7.89
C ALA A 27 -0.04 2.84 -8.10
N LEU A 28 0.75 3.74 -8.69
CA LEU A 28 0.38 5.12 -8.96
C LEU A 28 0.42 5.43 -10.46
N PRO A 29 -0.47 6.31 -10.97
CA PRO A 29 -0.37 6.79 -12.33
C PRO A 29 0.89 7.65 -12.46
N PRO A 30 1.77 7.39 -13.44
CA PRO A 30 3.04 8.10 -13.58
C PRO A 30 2.86 9.61 -13.76
N GLU A 31 1.79 10.03 -14.43
CA GLU A 31 1.45 11.44 -14.65
C GLU A 31 0.89 12.15 -13.40
N ARG A 32 0.45 11.40 -12.39
CA ARG A 32 -0.07 11.94 -11.11
C ARG A 32 0.86 11.69 -9.93
N LEU A 33 2.05 11.12 -10.16
CA LEU A 33 2.98 10.75 -9.09
C LEU A 33 3.33 11.94 -8.18
N ALA A 34 3.60 13.12 -8.76
CA ALA A 34 3.94 14.31 -8.00
C ALA A 34 2.76 14.83 -7.16
N GLU A 35 1.55 14.84 -7.72
CA GLU A 35 0.31 15.19 -7.02
C GLU A 35 0.05 14.22 -5.87
N ALA A 36 0.21 12.92 -6.12
CA ALA A 36 0.00 11.88 -5.11
C ALA A 36 1.01 11.98 -3.96
N GLU A 37 2.27 12.25 -4.27
CA GLU A 37 3.28 12.52 -3.23
C GLU A 37 2.96 13.78 -2.43
N GLU A 38 2.56 14.87 -3.07
CA GLU A 38 2.19 16.11 -2.38
C GLU A 38 1.02 15.89 -1.43
N HIS A 39 -0.05 15.23 -1.90
CA HIS A 39 -1.22 14.92 -1.08
C HIS A 39 -0.88 13.96 0.07
N ALA A 40 -0.10 12.91 -0.21
CA ALA A 40 0.31 11.96 0.81
C ALA A 40 1.22 12.60 1.86
N LEU A 41 2.14 13.48 1.44
CA LEU A 41 3.00 14.23 2.35
C LEU A 41 2.22 15.24 3.18
N ALA A 42 1.23 15.93 2.60
CA ALA A 42 0.36 16.83 3.35
C ALA A 42 -0.51 16.08 4.37
N ALA A 43 -1.00 14.89 4.01
CA ALA A 43 -1.84 14.05 4.86
C ALA A 43 -1.06 13.36 5.98
N LEU A 44 0.12 12.83 5.67
CA LEU A 44 0.85 11.88 6.53
C LEU A 44 2.25 12.35 6.93
N GLY A 45 2.78 13.39 6.28
CA GLY A 45 4.11 13.95 6.56
C GLY A 45 4.21 14.50 7.97
N GLY A 46 4.82 13.72 8.86
CA GLY A 46 4.98 14.06 10.28
C GLY A 46 3.88 13.52 11.19
N GLN A 47 2.90 12.79 10.67
CA GLN A 47 1.94 12.06 11.50
C GLN A 47 2.59 10.79 12.05
N ARG A 48 2.35 10.50 13.33
CA ARG A 48 2.64 9.18 13.87
C ARG A 48 1.49 8.25 13.47
N LEU A 49 1.80 7.23 12.68
CA LEU A 49 0.85 6.16 12.36
C LEU A 49 0.52 5.38 13.63
N PRO A 50 -0.70 4.85 13.76
CA PRO A 50 -1.04 3.97 14.89
C PRO A 50 -0.18 2.69 14.83
N ASP A 51 0.04 2.08 15.99
CA ASP A 51 0.81 0.83 16.08
C ASP A 51 -0.03 -0.39 15.64
N SER A 52 -1.36 -0.27 15.72
CA SER A 52 -2.38 -1.24 15.30
C SER A 52 -3.55 -0.50 14.66
N TRP A 53 -4.04 -0.96 13.50
CA TRP A 53 -5.26 -0.39 12.90
C TRP A 53 -6.52 -0.85 13.64
N GLU A 54 -6.54 -2.11 14.06
CA GLU A 54 -7.62 -2.71 14.85
C GLU A 54 -7.87 -1.93 16.14
N ASP A 55 -6.81 -1.61 16.89
CA ASP A 55 -6.91 -0.93 18.18
C ASP A 55 -6.93 0.60 18.07
N ALA A 56 -6.86 1.15 16.84
CA ALA A 56 -6.85 2.59 16.64
C ALA A 56 -8.21 3.22 17.00
N ASP A 57 -8.15 4.36 17.68
CA ASP A 57 -9.35 5.16 17.98
C ASP A 57 -10.17 5.41 16.69
N PRO A 58 -11.50 5.14 16.69
CA PRO A 58 -12.35 5.36 15.53
C PRO A 58 -12.23 6.77 14.93
N LEU A 59 -12.07 7.81 15.75
CA LEU A 59 -11.88 9.18 15.29
C LEU A 59 -10.53 9.37 14.60
N LEU A 60 -9.49 8.66 15.04
CA LEU A 60 -8.20 8.64 14.35
C LEU A 60 -8.32 7.95 13.00
N ARG A 61 -8.99 6.78 12.93
CA ARG A 61 -9.23 6.06 11.67
C ARG A 61 -9.99 6.93 10.67
N ARG A 62 -11.12 7.50 11.07
CA ARG A 62 -11.92 8.41 10.23
C ARG A 62 -11.13 9.60 9.70
N ARG A 63 -10.27 10.16 10.55
CA ARG A 63 -9.40 11.28 10.17
C ARG A 63 -8.37 10.85 9.13
N LEU A 64 -7.69 9.73 9.35
CA LEU A 64 -6.67 9.21 8.42
C LEU A 64 -7.30 8.81 7.08
N VAL A 65 -8.45 8.13 7.08
CA VAL A 65 -9.21 7.80 5.87
C VAL A 65 -9.63 9.08 5.14
N GLY A 66 -10.19 10.05 5.87
CA GLY A 66 -10.60 11.34 5.31
C GLY A 66 -9.45 12.10 4.65
N TRP A 67 -8.25 12.06 5.23
CA TRP A 67 -7.06 12.66 4.62
C TRP A 67 -6.58 11.91 3.38
N CYS A 68 -6.60 10.58 3.41
CA CYS A 68 -6.07 9.75 2.33
C CYS A 68 -7.00 9.67 1.11
N ARG A 69 -8.30 9.94 1.26
CA ARG A 69 -9.32 9.80 0.20
C ARG A 69 -9.03 10.59 -1.09
N ASN A 70 -8.24 11.65 -1.01
CA ASN A 70 -7.88 12.48 -2.18
C ASN A 70 -6.51 12.15 -2.78
N ILE A 71 -5.83 11.12 -2.29
CA ILE A 71 -4.54 10.69 -2.84
C ILE A 71 -4.81 9.84 -4.09
N PRO A 72 -4.32 10.23 -5.27
CA PRO A 72 -4.49 9.45 -6.48
C PRO A 72 -3.74 8.11 -6.38
N THR A 73 -4.46 7.01 -6.53
CA THR A 73 -3.90 5.65 -6.53
C THR A 73 -4.58 4.81 -7.61
N GLU A 74 -3.86 3.90 -8.28
CA GLU A 74 -4.46 2.94 -9.21
C GLU A 74 -4.82 1.61 -8.55
N GLY A 75 -4.05 1.22 -7.53
CA GLY A 75 -4.39 0.04 -6.74
C GLY A 75 -3.40 -0.28 -5.65
N LEU A 76 -3.84 -1.17 -4.75
CA LEU A 76 -3.08 -1.67 -3.63
C LEU A 76 -3.03 -3.20 -3.67
N TRP A 77 -1.87 -3.76 -3.39
CA TRP A 77 -1.76 -5.19 -3.20
C TRP A 77 -0.93 -5.51 -1.96
N HIS A 78 -1.38 -6.50 -1.21
CA HIS A 78 -0.72 -7.02 -0.03
C HIS A 78 -0.61 -8.53 -0.14
N LEU A 79 0.63 -9.03 -0.09
CA LEU A 79 0.93 -10.45 -0.07
C LEU A 79 1.66 -10.81 1.22
N THR A 80 1.27 -11.94 1.79
CA THR A 80 1.89 -12.51 2.98
C THR A 80 2.60 -13.84 2.68
N ASP A 81 3.65 -14.12 3.45
CA ASP A 81 4.27 -15.44 3.56
C ASP A 81 4.13 -15.90 5.01
N GLU A 82 3.21 -16.84 5.22
CA GLU A 82 2.88 -17.41 6.52
C GLU A 82 3.76 -18.62 6.88
N ASP A 83 4.65 -19.08 5.99
CA ASP A 83 5.47 -20.26 6.23
C ASP A 83 6.57 -19.95 7.26
N SER A 84 6.32 -20.39 8.50
CA SER A 84 7.25 -20.24 9.63
C SER A 84 8.62 -20.91 9.44
N GLY A 85 8.78 -21.77 8.43
CA GLY A 85 10.07 -22.39 8.06
C GLY A 85 10.90 -21.58 7.06
N THR A 86 10.33 -20.55 6.45
CA THR A 86 10.99 -19.73 5.42
C THR A 86 11.83 -18.61 6.06
N THR A 87 13.04 -18.35 5.54
CA THR A 87 13.86 -17.22 6.00
C THR A 87 13.35 -15.90 5.43
N GLU A 88 13.67 -14.77 6.07
CA GLU A 88 13.27 -13.43 5.57
C GLU A 88 13.71 -13.20 4.12
N ALA A 89 14.93 -13.61 3.76
CA ALA A 89 15.47 -13.44 2.41
C ALA A 89 14.70 -14.28 1.37
N GLU A 90 14.34 -15.52 1.72
CA GLU A 90 13.55 -16.40 0.85
C GLU A 90 12.12 -15.88 0.68
N ALA A 91 11.47 -15.45 1.77
CA ALA A 91 10.14 -14.86 1.71
C ALA A 91 10.14 -13.58 0.87
N HIS A 92 11.14 -12.70 1.07
CA HIS A 92 11.26 -11.47 0.29
C HIS A 92 11.42 -11.76 -1.20
N HIS A 93 12.26 -12.74 -1.56
CA HIS A 93 12.43 -13.16 -2.95
C HIS A 93 11.13 -13.72 -3.54
N ARG A 94 10.48 -14.66 -2.85
CA ARG A 94 9.23 -15.30 -3.27
C ARG A 94 8.11 -14.29 -3.49
N LEU A 95 7.91 -13.36 -2.56
CA LEU A 95 6.86 -12.36 -2.65
C LEU A 95 7.10 -11.34 -3.78
N LEU A 96 8.36 -10.99 -4.05
CA LEU A 96 8.71 -10.19 -5.23
C LEU A 96 8.44 -10.93 -6.54
N GLU A 97 8.78 -12.22 -6.62
CA GLU A 97 8.48 -13.04 -7.79
C GLU A 97 6.98 -13.19 -8.02
N ARG A 98 6.22 -13.48 -6.96
CA ARG A 98 4.76 -13.60 -7.00
C ARG A 98 4.11 -12.31 -7.50
N THR A 99 4.54 -11.16 -6.97
CA THR A 99 4.13 -9.83 -7.45
C THR A 99 4.38 -9.67 -8.95
N ALA A 100 5.55 -10.06 -9.45
CA ALA A 100 5.94 -9.92 -10.86
C ALA A 100 5.27 -10.91 -11.83
N GLN A 101 4.67 -11.99 -11.31
CA GLN A 101 3.97 -13.03 -12.08
C GLN A 101 2.46 -12.83 -12.07
N GLU A 102 1.89 -12.49 -10.92
CA GLU A 102 0.44 -12.46 -10.73
C GLU A 102 -0.18 -11.13 -11.16
N TRP A 103 0.58 -10.03 -11.19
CA TRP A 103 -0.01 -8.69 -11.37
C TRP A 103 0.40 -8.02 -12.66
N GLU A 104 -0.57 -7.37 -13.32
CA GLU A 104 -0.38 -6.60 -14.55
C GLU A 104 0.72 -5.53 -14.41
N PHE A 105 0.93 -5.05 -13.19
CA PHE A 105 1.88 -3.98 -12.87
C PHE A 105 3.12 -4.45 -12.13
N GLY A 106 3.27 -5.74 -11.80
CA GLY A 106 4.34 -6.23 -10.92
C GLY A 106 5.77 -5.92 -11.36
N ARG A 107 5.95 -5.53 -12.64
CA ARG A 107 7.22 -5.17 -13.28
C ARG A 107 7.40 -3.66 -13.51
N GLY A 108 6.48 -2.82 -13.03
CA GLY A 108 6.57 -1.37 -13.15
C GLY A 108 7.81 -0.78 -12.44
N PRO A 109 8.29 0.39 -12.87
CA PRO A 109 9.40 1.08 -12.21
C PRO A 109 9.07 1.32 -10.75
N THR A 110 9.99 0.95 -9.86
CA THR A 110 9.82 1.21 -8.42
C THR A 110 10.33 2.61 -8.10
N ALA A 111 9.50 3.39 -7.42
CA ALA A 111 9.93 4.66 -6.85
C ALA A 111 10.98 4.40 -5.75
N GLY A 112 12.10 5.11 -5.86
CA GLY A 112 13.11 5.12 -4.80
C GLY A 112 12.62 5.83 -3.54
N ALA A 113 13.46 5.86 -2.49
CA ALA A 113 13.15 6.43 -1.18
C ALA A 113 12.85 7.96 -1.15
N ALA A 114 12.77 8.62 -2.31
CA ALA A 114 12.56 10.05 -2.45
C ALA A 114 11.08 10.49 -2.38
N LEU A 115 10.15 9.57 -2.09
CA LEU A 115 8.70 9.83 -1.98
C LEU A 115 8.21 9.53 -0.55
N PRO A 116 8.59 10.34 0.46
CA PRO A 116 8.28 10.09 1.86
C PRO A 116 6.78 10.02 2.18
N GLY A 117 5.94 10.82 1.52
CA GLY A 117 4.49 10.80 1.70
C GLY A 117 3.88 9.48 1.24
N LEU A 118 4.20 9.05 0.02
CA LEU A 118 3.73 7.76 -0.51
C LEU A 118 4.31 6.57 0.24
N LEU A 119 5.55 6.68 0.75
CA LEU A 119 6.12 5.69 1.66
C LEU A 119 5.32 5.59 2.97
N ALA A 120 4.85 6.71 3.52
CA ALA A 120 3.97 6.71 4.68
C ALA A 120 2.60 6.07 4.35
N LEU A 121 2.04 6.36 3.17
CA LEU A 121 0.78 5.76 2.73
C LEU A 121 0.89 4.24 2.60
N VAL A 122 1.90 3.71 1.90
CA VAL A 122 2.05 2.25 1.73
C VAL A 122 2.29 1.54 3.07
N ARG A 123 2.96 2.19 4.04
CA ARG A 123 3.14 1.67 5.40
C ARG A 123 1.83 1.63 6.17
N LEU A 124 1.04 2.69 6.08
CA LEU A 124 -0.30 2.71 6.66
C LEU A 124 -1.19 1.64 6.03
N SER A 125 -1.14 1.50 4.70
CA SER A 125 -1.87 0.44 3.97
C SER A 125 -1.48 -0.95 4.46
N ALA A 126 -0.17 -1.20 4.62
CA ALA A 126 0.33 -2.47 5.14
C ALA A 126 -0.15 -2.76 6.57
N LEU A 127 -0.30 -1.73 7.41
CA LEU A 127 -0.89 -1.86 8.73
C LEU A 127 -2.36 -2.29 8.65
N VAL A 128 -3.15 -1.65 7.77
CA VAL A 128 -4.56 -1.98 7.57
C VAL A 128 -4.75 -3.39 7.04
N CYS A 129 -3.93 -3.83 6.07
CA CYS A 129 -4.02 -5.18 5.51
C CYS A 129 -3.71 -6.31 6.50
N ARG A 130 -3.12 -6.01 7.65
CA ARG A 130 -2.90 -6.98 8.73
C ARG A 130 -4.09 -7.13 9.68
N MET A 131 -5.11 -6.29 9.53
CA MET A 131 -6.34 -6.42 10.31
C MET A 131 -7.03 -7.75 9.93
N PRO A 132 -7.52 -8.51 10.91
CA PRO A 132 -8.28 -9.73 10.65
C PRO A 132 -9.49 -9.46 9.73
N PRO A 133 -9.77 -10.34 8.74
CA PRO A 133 -10.80 -10.11 7.73
C PRO A 133 -12.24 -10.17 8.28
N ASP A 134 -12.42 -10.64 9.51
CA ASP A 134 -13.70 -10.70 10.23
C ASP A 134 -14.06 -9.39 10.94
N ILE A 135 -13.14 -8.42 10.99
CA ILE A 135 -13.39 -7.09 11.52
C ILE A 135 -14.03 -6.21 10.44
N TRP A 136 -15.27 -5.80 10.69
CA TRP A 136 -16.04 -4.91 9.82
C TRP A 136 -15.96 -3.49 10.32
N LEU A 137 -15.46 -2.59 9.48
CA LEU A 137 -15.40 -1.16 9.76
C LEU A 137 -16.47 -0.40 8.98
N ASP A 138 -16.88 0.74 9.52
CA ASP A 138 -17.68 1.70 8.74
C ASP A 138 -16.85 2.20 7.55
N ALA A 139 -17.50 2.55 6.43
CA ALA A 139 -16.82 3.00 5.20
C ALA A 139 -15.99 4.28 5.37
N ASP A 140 -16.24 5.05 6.44
CA ASP A 140 -15.41 6.20 6.79
C ASP A 140 -14.21 5.84 7.68
N GLU A 141 -14.16 4.61 8.21
CA GLU A 141 -13.06 4.02 8.98
C GLU A 141 -12.23 3.01 8.18
N ASP A 142 -12.77 2.47 7.08
CA ASP A 142 -12.05 1.56 6.20
C ASP A 142 -11.13 2.33 5.24
N LEU A 143 -9.82 2.11 5.36
CA LEU A 143 -8.84 2.70 4.45
C LEU A 143 -8.81 1.97 3.11
N LEU A 144 -9.14 0.69 3.05
CA LEU A 144 -9.07 -0.07 1.79
C LEU A 144 -10.08 0.45 0.77
N ASP A 145 -11.17 1.05 1.23
CA ASP A 145 -12.20 1.71 0.41
C ASP A 145 -11.69 2.92 -0.39
N ILE A 146 -10.49 3.45 -0.11
CA ILE A 146 -9.92 4.56 -0.89
C ILE A 146 -9.28 4.10 -2.20
N TYR A 147 -8.97 2.80 -2.35
CA TYR A 147 -8.28 2.28 -3.52
C TYR A 147 -9.28 1.81 -4.57
N ASP A 148 -9.07 2.23 -5.83
CA ASP A 148 -9.90 1.80 -6.96
C ASP A 148 -9.90 0.27 -7.14
N ARG A 149 -8.78 -0.37 -6.81
CA ARG A 149 -8.59 -1.83 -6.83
C ARG A 149 -7.70 -2.23 -5.67
N TYR A 150 -8.06 -3.29 -4.97
CA TYR A 150 -7.15 -3.89 -4.01
C TYR A 150 -7.23 -5.42 -3.95
N THR A 151 -6.12 -6.04 -3.55
CA THR A 151 -6.04 -7.47 -3.24
C THR A 151 -5.22 -7.66 -1.96
N VAL A 152 -5.75 -8.46 -1.04
CA VAL A 152 -5.10 -8.83 0.22
C VAL A 152 -5.10 -10.36 0.31
N GLY A 153 -3.93 -10.97 0.51
CA GLY A 153 -3.78 -12.42 0.71
C GLY A 153 -2.34 -12.90 0.75
#